data_AF-A0A924LHA6-F1
#
_entry.id   AF-A0A924LHA6-F1
#
_cell.length_a   1.000
_cell.length_b   1.000
_cell.length_c   1.000
_cell.angle_alpha   90.00
_cell.angle_beta   90.00
_cell.angle_gamma   90.00
#
_symmetry.space_group_name_H-M   'P 1'
#
loop_
_entity.id
_entity.type
_entity.pdbx_description
1 polymer ?
#
loop_
_entity_poly.entity_id
_entity_poly.type
_entity_poly.pdbx_seq_one_letter_code
_entity_poly.pdbx_strand_id
1 'polypeptide(L)'
;MNTSPVFPPLSIAAPELVRRLGQILAELAAVVAARFLRRPHLMGLTVLLWSRLSRAAQRFGRVMTRPRKQRSPRTDRRVYRTRSAAGLPQGRGWLVRELGYEAVAFGCQLEALLAEPAMQAALVARPAAGRILRPLCRMLGVPFSALPPVVVQVLAASVPIAVDPAAPASITPNCPDAVNAGALRLAEARSSRRGLVGRKLPDG
;
A
#
# COMPACT_ATOMS: atom_id res chain seq x y z
N MET A 1 5.80 18.03 -24.28
CA MET A 1 4.35 17.76 -24.20
C MET A 1 4.10 16.98 -22.92
N ASN A 2 3.61 17.63 -21.87
CA ASN A 2 3.31 16.99 -20.58
C ASN A 2 1.90 16.41 -20.64
N THR A 3 1.78 15.13 -20.96
CA THR A 3 0.55 14.37 -20.74
C THR A 3 0.42 14.11 -19.24
N SER A 4 -0.27 15.00 -18.53
CA SER A 4 -0.70 14.74 -17.16
C SER A 4 -1.53 13.45 -17.15
N PRO A 5 -1.18 12.43 -16.35
CA PRO A 5 -2.01 11.26 -16.23
C PRO A 5 -3.38 11.69 -15.70
N VAL A 6 -4.40 11.54 -16.55
CA VAL A 6 -5.79 11.75 -16.17
C VAL A 6 -6.17 10.59 -15.24
N PHE A 7 -5.95 10.80 -13.95
CA PHE A 7 -6.39 9.83 -12.96
C PHE A 7 -7.93 9.84 -12.97
N PRO A 8 -8.58 8.67 -13.09
CA PRO A 8 -10.02 8.60 -12.94
C PRO A 8 -10.39 9.21 -11.59
N PRO A 9 -11.49 9.97 -11.50
CA PRO A 9 -11.92 10.53 -10.23
C PRO A 9 -12.02 9.39 -9.22
N LEU A 10 -11.42 9.57 -8.05
CA LEU A 10 -11.32 8.55 -7.00
C LEU A 10 -12.66 7.88 -6.67
N SER A 11 -13.79 8.53 -6.96
CA SER A 11 -15.14 7.99 -6.83
C SER A 11 -15.43 6.78 -7.73
N ILE A 12 -14.89 6.74 -8.96
CA ILE A 12 -15.16 5.68 -9.93
C ILE A 12 -14.20 4.50 -9.73
N ALA A 13 -12.93 4.78 -9.42
CA ALA A 13 -11.92 3.74 -9.19
C ALA A 13 -12.03 3.06 -7.81
N ALA A 14 -12.51 3.77 -6.79
CA ALA A 14 -12.64 3.24 -5.43
C ALA A 14 -13.43 1.91 -5.31
N PRO A 15 -14.63 1.74 -5.90
CA PRO A 15 -15.38 0.49 -5.75
C PRO A 15 -14.62 -0.72 -6.31
N GLU A 16 -13.94 -0.56 -7.45
CA GLU A 16 -13.18 -1.66 -8.06
C GLU A 16 -11.94 -2.02 -7.23
N LEU A 17 -11.22 -1.02 -6.70
CA LEU A 17 -10.09 -1.26 -5.79
C LEU A 17 -10.52 -1.98 -4.50
N VAL A 18 -11.67 -1.59 -3.93
CA VAL A 18 -12.26 -2.26 -2.75
C VAL A 18 -12.64 -3.70 -3.09
N ARG A 19 -13.20 -3.94 -4.29
CA ARG A 19 -13.58 -5.27 -4.76
C ARG A 19 -12.37 -6.17 -4.93
N ARG A 20 -11.32 -5.72 -5.63
CA ARG A 20 -10.06 -6.47 -5.83
C ARG A 20 -9.38 -6.80 -4.52
N LEU A 21 -9.24 -5.83 -3.62
CA LEU A 21 -8.69 -6.07 -2.29
C LEU A 21 -9.54 -7.07 -1.50
N GLY A 22 -10.87 -6.90 -1.53
CA GLY A 22 -11.81 -7.81 -0.87
C GLY A 22 -11.67 -9.25 -1.36
N GLN A 23 -11.51 -9.44 -2.68
CA GLN A 23 -11.29 -10.73 -3.30
C GLN A 23 -9.98 -11.37 -2.84
N ILE A 24 -8.85 -10.66 -2.90
CA ILE A 24 -7.55 -11.16 -2.43
C ILE A 24 -7.62 -11.60 -0.97
N LEU A 25 -8.27 -10.80 -0.12
CA LEU A 25 -8.41 -11.13 1.31
C LEU A 25 -9.34 -12.32 1.54
N ALA A 26 -10.41 -12.47 0.76
CA ALA A 26 -11.32 -13.60 0.86
C ALA A 26 -10.65 -14.91 0.41
N GLU A 27 -9.90 -14.88 -0.69
CA GLU A 27 -9.13 -16.03 -1.20
C GLU A 27 -8.05 -16.45 -0.19
N LEU A 28 -7.28 -15.50 0.35
CA LEU A 28 -6.32 -15.77 1.40
C LEU A 28 -6.99 -16.42 2.62
N ALA A 29 -8.14 -15.90 3.02
CA ALA A 29 -8.86 -16.40 4.18
C ALA A 29 -9.42 -17.82 3.94
N ALA A 30 -9.85 -18.14 2.72
CA ALA A 30 -10.29 -19.48 2.32
C ALA A 30 -9.13 -20.50 2.35
N VAL A 31 -7.96 -20.13 1.82
CA VAL A 31 -6.75 -20.97 1.86
C VAL A 31 -6.30 -21.23 3.29
N VAL A 32 -6.29 -20.17 4.11
CA VAL A 32 -6.06 -20.25 5.56
C VAL A 32 -7.00 -21.26 6.22
N ALA A 33 -8.31 -21.14 5.98
CA ALA A 33 -9.30 -22.05 6.55
C ALA A 33 -9.06 -23.50 6.11
N ALA A 34 -8.86 -23.75 4.82
CA ALA A 34 -8.62 -25.09 4.27
C ALA A 34 -7.38 -25.76 4.89
N ARG A 35 -6.31 -25.00 5.12
CA ARG A 35 -5.06 -25.51 5.69
C ARG A 35 -5.18 -25.81 7.18
N PHE A 36 -5.88 -24.97 7.93
CA PHE A 36 -6.09 -25.17 9.36
C PHE A 36 -7.12 -26.25 9.68
N LEU A 37 -8.06 -26.56 8.78
CA LEU A 37 -8.91 -27.75 8.90
C LEU A 37 -8.09 -29.06 8.92
N ARG A 38 -6.90 -29.08 8.31
CA ARG A 38 -5.97 -30.23 8.37
C ARG A 38 -5.16 -30.29 9.67
N ARG A 39 -5.20 -29.23 10.50
CA ARG A 39 -4.42 -29.09 11.74
C ARG A 39 -5.30 -28.50 12.86
N PRO A 40 -6.19 -29.30 13.47
CA PRO A 40 -7.22 -28.81 14.38
C PRO A 40 -6.68 -28.11 15.64
N HIS A 41 -5.44 -28.37 16.03
CA HIS A 41 -4.77 -27.69 17.16
C HIS A 41 -4.60 -26.17 16.95
N LEU A 42 -4.75 -25.66 15.73
CA LEU A 42 -4.61 -24.23 15.39
C LEU A 42 -5.96 -23.55 15.12
N MET A 43 -7.09 -24.21 15.38
CA MET A 43 -8.43 -23.67 15.09
C MET A 43 -8.70 -22.33 15.79
N GLY A 44 -8.24 -22.16 17.03
CA GLY A 44 -8.39 -20.89 17.75
C GLY A 44 -7.72 -19.71 17.03
N LEU A 45 -6.51 -19.92 16.48
CA LEU A 45 -5.81 -18.91 15.69
C LEU A 45 -6.51 -18.63 14.36
N THR A 46 -7.10 -19.66 13.75
CA THR A 46 -7.84 -19.55 12.48
C THR A 46 -9.02 -18.60 12.61
N VAL A 47 -9.85 -18.78 13.65
CA VAL A 47 -11.03 -17.94 13.88
C VAL A 47 -10.63 -16.48 14.16
N LEU A 48 -9.54 -16.28 14.92
CA LEU A 48 -9.01 -14.94 15.19
C LEU A 48 -8.45 -14.27 13.93
N LEU A 49 -7.70 -15.01 13.12
CA LEU A 49 -7.14 -14.52 11.86
C LEU A 49 -8.25 -14.18 10.87
N TRP A 50 -9.21 -15.08 10.67
CA TRP A 50 -10.38 -14.87 9.84
C TRP A 50 -11.16 -13.62 10.27
N SER A 51 -11.49 -13.52 11.56
CA SER A 51 -12.19 -12.36 12.13
C SER A 51 -11.41 -11.06 11.89
N ARG A 52 -10.07 -11.12 11.96
CA ARG A 52 -9.21 -9.96 11.72
C ARG A 52 -9.18 -9.56 10.25
N LEU A 53 -9.05 -10.51 9.32
CA LEU A 53 -9.06 -10.28 7.87
C LEU A 53 -10.41 -9.70 7.42
N SER A 54 -11.51 -10.35 7.79
CA SER A 54 -12.87 -9.90 7.45
C SER A 54 -13.18 -8.52 8.00
N ARG A 55 -12.77 -8.23 9.26
CA ARG A 55 -12.92 -6.88 9.83
C ARG A 55 -12.05 -5.85 9.12
N ALA A 56 -10.84 -6.21 8.67
CA ALA A 56 -9.97 -5.31 7.93
C ALA A 56 -10.59 -4.94 6.57
N ALA A 57 -11.09 -5.93 5.82
CA ALA A 57 -11.79 -5.72 4.54
C ALA A 57 -13.03 -4.81 4.73
N GLN A 58 -13.89 -5.13 5.70
CA GLN A 58 -15.08 -4.32 6.01
C GLN A 58 -14.72 -2.89 6.45
N ARG A 59 -13.69 -2.72 7.29
CA ARG A 59 -13.22 -1.38 7.70
C ARG A 59 -12.67 -0.60 6.53
N PHE A 60 -11.92 -1.26 5.64
CA PHE A 60 -11.39 -0.63 4.43
C PHE A 60 -12.53 -0.14 3.52
N GLY A 61 -13.50 -1.02 3.21
CA GLY A 61 -14.68 -0.65 2.43
C GLY A 61 -15.43 0.53 3.05
N ARG A 62 -15.67 0.50 4.36
CA ARG A 62 -16.30 1.63 5.08
C ARG A 62 -15.48 2.92 5.01
N VAL A 63 -14.15 2.84 5.06
CA VAL A 63 -13.29 4.02 4.94
C VAL A 63 -13.29 4.56 3.51
N MET A 64 -13.44 3.70 2.50
CA MET A 64 -13.46 4.08 1.07
C MET A 64 -14.83 4.55 0.57
N THR A 65 -15.94 4.13 1.18
CA THR A 65 -17.28 4.59 0.78
C THR A 65 -17.77 5.78 1.60
N ARG A 66 -17.32 5.93 2.85
CA ARG A 66 -17.86 6.96 3.73
C ARG A 66 -17.28 8.35 3.40
N PRO A 67 -18.13 9.37 3.17
CA PRO A 67 -17.66 10.74 2.97
C PRO A 67 -16.93 11.22 4.23
N ARG A 68 -15.87 12.02 4.03
CA ARG A 68 -14.96 12.51 5.08
C ARG A 68 -15.68 13.53 5.97
N LYS A 69 -16.62 13.10 6.81
CA LYS A 69 -17.11 13.94 7.91
C LYS A 69 -15.98 14.07 8.93
N GLN A 70 -15.49 15.30 9.12
CA GLN A 70 -14.61 15.64 10.23
C GLN A 70 -15.24 15.10 11.52
N ARG A 71 -14.59 14.12 12.14
CA ARG A 71 -15.02 13.63 13.44
C ARG A 71 -14.61 14.67 14.47
N SER A 72 -15.59 15.23 15.16
CA SER A 72 -15.37 16.02 16.36
C SER A 72 -14.56 15.19 17.38
N PRO A 73 -13.60 15.78 18.10
CA PRO A 73 -12.76 15.07 19.06
C PRO A 73 -13.65 14.39 20.10
N ARG A 74 -13.63 13.06 20.14
CA ARG A 74 -14.36 12.31 21.15
C ARG A 74 -13.49 12.27 22.40
N THR A 75 -13.96 12.89 23.48
CA THR A 75 -13.34 12.89 24.80
C THR A 75 -13.08 11.45 25.25
N ASP A 76 -11.81 11.16 25.52
CA ASP A 76 -11.27 9.82 25.73
C ASP A 76 -11.67 9.29 27.11
N ARG A 77 -12.73 8.47 27.17
CA ARG A 77 -13.07 7.72 28.39
C ARG A 77 -12.17 6.49 28.43
N ARG A 78 -10.95 6.66 28.98
CA ARG A 78 -10.00 5.56 29.21
C ARG A 78 -10.59 4.56 30.19
N VAL A 79 -11.18 3.50 29.66
CA VAL A 79 -11.38 2.26 30.41
C VAL A 79 -10.08 1.47 30.27
N TYR A 80 -9.28 1.43 31.34
CA TYR A 80 -8.13 0.54 31.45
C TYR A 80 -8.64 -0.92 31.39
N ARG A 81 -8.61 -1.51 30.20
CA ARG A 81 -8.73 -2.96 30.03
C ARG A 81 -7.34 -3.56 30.07
N THR A 82 -6.99 -4.16 31.21
CA THR A 82 -5.97 -5.21 31.25
C THR A 82 -6.45 -6.35 30.36
N ARG A 83 -5.86 -6.46 29.17
CA ARG A 83 -6.12 -7.58 28.25
C ARG A 83 -4.82 -8.26 27.91
N SER A 84 -4.47 -9.25 28.73
CA SER A 84 -3.72 -10.39 28.25
C SER A 84 -4.72 -11.27 27.50
N ALA A 85 -4.72 -11.19 26.18
CA ALA A 85 -5.54 -12.05 25.33
C ALA A 85 -4.57 -12.84 24.46
N ALA A 86 -4.73 -14.16 24.45
CA ALA A 86 -4.02 -15.10 23.57
C ALA A 86 -3.86 -14.49 22.17
N GLY A 87 -2.69 -13.93 21.93
CA GLY A 87 -2.43 -13.06 20.80
C GLY A 87 -2.06 -13.89 19.59
N LEU A 88 -2.52 -13.47 18.41
CA LEU A 88 -1.90 -13.93 17.17
C LEU A 88 -0.37 -13.72 17.25
N PRO A 89 0.42 -14.61 16.63
CA PRO A 89 1.87 -14.46 16.61
C PRO A 89 2.27 -13.03 16.24
N GLN A 90 3.10 -12.43 17.08
CA GLN A 90 3.60 -11.09 16.86
C GLN A 90 4.93 -11.21 16.11
N GLY A 91 4.92 -10.89 14.81
CA GLY A 91 6.10 -10.99 13.98
C GLY A 91 5.85 -10.46 12.57
N ARG A 92 6.90 -10.06 11.87
CA ARG A 92 6.82 -9.78 10.44
C ARG A 92 6.89 -11.10 9.68
N GLY A 93 6.04 -11.28 8.67
CA GLY A 93 6.04 -12.48 7.83
C GLY A 93 5.65 -13.77 8.55
N TRP A 94 5.02 -13.71 9.73
CA TRP A 94 4.66 -14.92 10.46
C TRP A 94 3.70 -15.81 9.65
N LEU A 95 2.81 -15.20 8.85
CA LEU A 95 1.88 -15.95 8.01
C LEU A 95 2.61 -16.68 6.88
N VAL A 96 3.68 -16.09 6.36
CA VAL A 96 4.57 -16.73 5.37
C VAL A 96 5.28 -17.94 5.97
N ARG A 97 5.68 -17.88 7.25
CA ARG A 97 6.30 -19.03 7.93
C ARG A 97 5.32 -20.20 8.10
N GLU A 98 4.03 -19.93 8.31
CA GLU A 98 3.00 -20.96 8.52
C GLU A 98 2.40 -21.52 7.23
N LEU A 99 2.14 -20.67 6.22
CA LEU A 99 1.51 -21.07 4.95
C LEU A 99 2.52 -21.31 3.81
N GLY A 100 3.75 -20.85 3.94
CA GLY A 100 4.76 -20.98 2.89
C GLY A 100 4.41 -20.17 1.64
N TYR A 101 4.51 -20.82 0.47
CA TYR A 101 4.38 -20.18 -0.84
C TYR A 101 3.01 -19.53 -1.09
N GLU A 102 1.93 -20.07 -0.50
CA GLU A 102 0.58 -19.51 -0.66
C GLU A 102 0.50 -18.09 -0.11
N ALA A 103 1.02 -17.88 1.11
CA ALA A 103 1.07 -16.55 1.73
C ALA A 103 2.01 -15.59 0.99
N VAL A 104 3.08 -16.10 0.36
CA VAL A 104 3.96 -15.28 -0.50
C VAL A 104 3.20 -14.81 -1.74
N ALA A 105 2.45 -15.69 -2.40
CA ALA A 105 1.66 -15.35 -3.58
C ALA A 105 0.63 -14.25 -3.27
N PHE A 106 -0.11 -14.37 -2.17
CA PHE A 106 -1.02 -13.31 -1.72
C PHE A 106 -0.29 -12.02 -1.32
N GLY A 107 0.91 -12.13 -0.74
CA GLY A 107 1.80 -11.00 -0.48
C GLY A 107 2.14 -10.23 -1.75
N CYS A 108 2.56 -10.94 -2.81
CA CYS A 108 2.88 -10.34 -4.11
C CYS A 108 1.65 -9.71 -4.78
N GLN A 109 0.49 -10.36 -4.74
CA GLN A 109 -0.76 -9.79 -5.26
C GLN A 109 -1.15 -8.50 -4.53
N LEU A 110 -1.03 -8.51 -3.19
CA LEU A 110 -1.30 -7.32 -2.40
C LEU A 110 -0.28 -6.21 -2.72
N GLU A 111 1.00 -6.54 -2.84
CA GLU A 111 2.04 -5.58 -3.21
C GLU A 111 1.79 -4.96 -4.59
N ALA A 112 1.44 -5.78 -5.59
CA ALA A 112 1.09 -5.32 -6.93
C ALA A 112 -0.12 -4.37 -6.90
N LEU A 113 -1.19 -4.74 -6.16
CA LEU A 113 -2.37 -3.88 -6.00
C LEU A 113 -2.02 -2.57 -5.28
N LEU A 114 -1.13 -2.60 -4.30
CA LEU A 114 -0.68 -1.40 -3.60
C LEU A 114 0.21 -0.53 -4.50
N ALA A 115 1.01 -1.10 -5.39
CA ALA A 115 1.83 -0.37 -6.34
C ALA A 115 1.00 0.36 -7.42
N GLU A 116 -0.26 -0.03 -7.65
CA GLU A 116 -1.12 0.65 -8.62
C GLU A 116 -1.29 2.14 -8.26
N PRO A 117 -1.13 3.07 -9.23
CA PRO A 117 -1.18 4.51 -8.96
C PRO A 117 -2.55 4.96 -8.45
N ALA A 118 -3.64 4.31 -8.90
CA ALA A 118 -4.99 4.55 -8.41
C ALA A 118 -5.13 4.19 -6.93
N MET A 119 -4.52 3.09 -6.49
CA MET A 119 -4.51 2.68 -5.08
C MET A 119 -3.66 3.65 -4.24
N GLN A 120 -2.49 4.05 -4.72
CA GLN A 120 -1.65 5.04 -4.04
C GLN A 120 -2.39 6.37 -3.86
N ALA A 121 -3.02 6.88 -4.92
CA ALA A 121 -3.82 8.11 -4.86
C ALA A 121 -4.97 8.00 -3.83
N ALA A 122 -5.64 6.85 -3.80
CA ALA A 122 -6.70 6.59 -2.82
C ALA A 122 -6.17 6.52 -1.38
N LEU A 123 -4.99 5.95 -1.15
CA LEU A 123 -4.35 5.87 0.16
C LEU A 123 -3.84 7.23 0.66
N VAL A 124 -3.33 8.08 -0.23
CA VAL A 124 -2.96 9.47 0.09
C VAL A 124 -4.20 10.27 0.46
N ALA A 125 -5.28 10.15 -0.32
CA ALA A 125 -6.55 10.81 -0.01
C ALA A 125 -7.15 10.33 1.31
N ARG A 126 -6.93 9.07 1.69
CA ARG A 126 -7.48 8.45 2.91
C ARG A 126 -6.42 7.65 3.69
N PRO A 127 -5.55 8.32 4.48
CA PRO A 127 -4.49 7.64 5.24
C PRO A 127 -4.99 6.60 6.27
N ALA A 128 -6.24 6.72 6.70
CA ALA A 128 -6.89 5.73 7.55
C ALA A 128 -6.96 4.33 6.91
N ALA A 129 -7.09 4.26 5.58
CA ALA A 129 -7.07 3.00 4.84
C ALA A 129 -5.69 2.33 4.94
N GLY A 130 -4.60 3.09 4.78
CA GLY A 130 -3.25 2.57 4.97
C GLY A 130 -3.00 2.02 6.39
N ARG A 131 -3.56 2.66 7.42
CA ARG A 131 -3.47 2.15 8.81
C ARG A 131 -4.15 0.79 9.00
N ILE A 132 -5.23 0.52 8.28
CA ILE A 132 -5.94 -0.78 8.31
C ILE A 132 -5.12 -1.87 7.62
N LEU A 133 -4.38 -1.51 6.56
CA LEU A 133 -3.55 -2.44 5.79
C LEU A 133 -2.22 -2.77 6.45
N ARG A 134 -1.67 -1.88 7.28
CA ARG A 134 -0.37 -2.08 7.95
C ARG A 134 -0.25 -3.43 8.70
N PRO A 135 -1.22 -3.84 9.54
CA PRO A 135 -1.17 -5.16 10.15
C PRO A 135 -1.09 -6.30 9.13
N LEU A 136 -1.85 -6.21 8.03
CA LEU A 136 -1.87 -7.24 6.98
C LEU A 136 -0.50 -7.36 6.30
N CYS A 137 0.08 -6.22 5.90
CA CYS A 137 1.41 -6.15 5.32
C CYS A 137 2.47 -6.74 6.27
N ARG A 138 2.36 -6.45 7.57
CA ARG A 138 3.25 -7.04 8.58
C ARG A 138 3.13 -8.56 8.63
N MET A 139 1.91 -9.11 8.64
CA MET A 139 1.70 -10.57 8.72
C MET A 139 2.22 -11.29 7.48
N LEU A 140 2.03 -10.70 6.30
CA LEU A 140 2.47 -11.23 5.00
C LEU A 140 3.94 -10.92 4.66
N GLY A 141 4.61 -10.06 5.44
CA GLY A 141 6.00 -9.69 5.19
C GLY A 141 6.20 -8.60 4.13
N VAL A 142 5.13 -8.19 3.43
CA VAL A 142 5.11 -7.14 2.39
C VAL A 142 5.77 -5.85 2.90
N PRO A 143 6.70 -5.25 2.14
CA PRO A 143 7.37 -4.03 2.54
C PRO A 143 6.41 -2.84 2.64
N PHE A 144 6.57 -2.04 3.69
CA PHE A 144 5.74 -0.84 3.93
C PHE A 144 6.04 0.31 2.97
N SER A 145 7.09 0.20 2.14
CA SER A 145 7.38 1.15 1.06
C SER A 145 6.23 1.22 0.04
N ALA A 146 5.43 0.16 -0.06
CA ALA A 146 4.21 0.14 -0.87
C ALA A 146 3.04 0.92 -0.23
N LEU A 147 3.17 1.46 0.98
CA LEU A 147 2.17 2.34 1.58
C LEU A 147 2.74 3.75 1.67
N PRO A 148 1.95 4.80 1.34
CA PRO A 148 2.45 6.15 1.45
C PRO A 148 2.81 6.44 2.92
N PRO A 149 3.90 7.19 3.17
CA PRO A 149 4.23 7.60 4.52
C PRO A 149 3.01 8.31 5.12
N VAL A 150 2.66 7.97 6.37
CA VAL A 150 1.63 8.72 7.10
C VAL A 150 2.27 10.07 7.41
N VAL A 151 2.16 11.01 6.48
CA VAL A 151 2.43 12.41 6.75
C VAL A 151 1.32 12.82 7.70
N VAL A 152 1.66 12.90 8.98
CA VAL A 152 0.84 13.65 9.92
C VAL A 152 0.94 15.08 9.41
N GLN A 153 -0.06 15.53 8.65
CA GLN A 153 -0.24 16.95 8.42
C GLN A 153 -0.55 17.54 9.79
N VAL A 154 0.51 17.86 10.53
CA VAL A 154 0.43 18.80 11.63
C VAL A 154 0.01 20.09 10.97
N LEU A 155 -1.21 20.47 11.33
CA LEU A 155 -1.88 21.73 11.09
C LEU A 155 -0.89 22.90 10.91
N ALA A 156 -0.42 23.14 9.67
CA ALA A 156 0.18 24.41 9.28
C ALA A 156 -0.96 25.38 8.95
N ALA A 157 -1.77 25.69 9.96
CA ALA A 157 -2.66 26.84 9.97
C ALA A 157 -2.08 27.81 10.99
N SER A 158 -1.19 28.68 10.51
CA SER A 158 -0.99 30.07 10.97
C SER A 158 0.29 30.62 10.36
N VAL A 159 0.22 31.11 9.13
CA VAL A 159 0.91 32.35 8.79
C VAL A 159 -0.14 33.25 8.16
N PRO A 160 -0.68 34.25 8.88
CA PRO A 160 -1.34 35.35 8.22
C PRO A 160 -0.24 36.13 7.49
N ILE A 161 -0.16 35.98 6.17
CA ILE A 161 0.55 36.95 5.34
C ILE A 161 -0.33 38.19 5.33
N ALA A 162 -0.16 39.03 6.34
CA ALA A 162 -0.52 40.44 6.30
C ALA A 162 0.78 41.20 6.00
N VAL A 163 1.02 41.50 4.72
CA VAL A 163 1.89 42.60 4.31
C VAL A 163 1.13 43.38 3.26
N ASP A 164 0.97 44.66 3.55
CA ASP A 164 0.25 45.73 2.85
C ASP A 164 0.49 45.82 1.34
N PRO A 165 -0.47 46.39 0.58
CA PRO A 165 -0.30 46.75 -0.82
C PRO A 165 0.39 48.12 -0.95
N ALA A 166 1.67 48.13 -1.30
CA ALA A 166 2.35 49.29 -1.87
C ALA A 166 2.97 48.91 -3.22
N ALA A 167 2.44 49.53 -4.28
CA ALA A 167 2.86 49.42 -5.68
C ALA A 167 4.24 50.10 -5.93
N PRO A 168 4.69 50.26 -7.20
CA PRO A 168 5.24 49.25 -8.09
C PRO A 168 6.67 49.61 -8.53
N ALA A 169 7.56 48.64 -8.75
CA ALA A 169 8.83 48.89 -9.44
C ALA A 169 9.29 47.71 -10.30
N SER A 170 9.19 47.92 -11.61
CA SER A 170 10.18 47.58 -12.64
C SER A 170 10.44 46.11 -12.95
N ILE A 171 9.68 45.66 -13.95
CA ILE A 171 10.06 44.72 -15.00
C ILE A 171 11.43 45.12 -15.59
N THR A 172 12.37 44.17 -15.68
CA THR A 172 13.21 44.04 -16.89
C THR A 172 13.39 42.54 -17.23
N PRO A 173 13.26 42.17 -18.52
CA PRO A 173 13.52 40.82 -18.99
C PRO A 173 15.01 40.67 -19.29
N ASN A 174 15.63 39.55 -18.91
CA ASN A 174 16.91 39.17 -19.49
C ASN A 174 17.07 37.65 -19.58
N CYS A 175 16.96 37.16 -20.81
CA CYS A 175 17.57 35.96 -21.36
C CYS A 175 17.65 36.24 -22.88
N PRO A 176 18.57 35.62 -23.66
CA PRO A 176 19.50 34.54 -23.32
C PRO A 176 20.94 34.80 -23.84
N ASP A 177 21.92 33.98 -23.47
CA ASP A 177 22.74 33.23 -24.46
C ASP A 177 23.86 32.37 -23.84
N ALA A 178 24.03 31.19 -24.45
CA ALA A 178 25.19 30.30 -24.55
C ALA A 178 25.93 29.89 -23.24
N VAL A 179 26.27 28.62 -23.00
CA VAL A 179 27.09 27.76 -23.86
C VAL A 179 26.77 26.29 -23.60
N ASN A 180 26.63 25.58 -24.72
CA ASN A 180 26.51 24.15 -24.85
C ASN A 180 27.92 23.54 -24.97
N ALA A 181 28.29 22.55 -24.14
CA ALA A 181 29.46 21.70 -24.39
C ALA A 181 29.38 20.37 -23.61
N GLY A 182 28.99 19.31 -24.33
CA GLY A 182 29.70 18.03 -24.32
C GLY A 182 29.61 17.11 -23.09
N ALA A 183 28.73 16.10 -23.17
CA ALA A 183 29.03 14.75 -22.67
C ALA A 183 28.11 13.71 -23.34
N LEU A 184 28.52 13.26 -24.52
CA LEU A 184 28.04 12.03 -25.15
C LEU A 184 28.60 10.81 -24.42
N ARG A 185 27.75 9.79 -24.28
CA ARG A 185 28.05 8.35 -24.33
C ARG A 185 28.93 7.73 -23.24
N LEU A 186 28.33 6.82 -22.47
CA LEU A 186 28.73 5.39 -22.38
C LEU A 186 27.91 4.69 -21.29
N ALA A 187 26.99 3.80 -21.68
CA ALA A 187 26.69 2.53 -21.00
C ALA A 187 25.45 1.83 -21.61
N GLU A 188 25.51 1.57 -22.91
CA GLU A 188 24.66 0.57 -23.57
C GLU A 188 25.57 -0.62 -23.91
N ALA A 189 25.74 -1.53 -22.95
CA ALA A 189 26.43 -2.81 -23.17
C ALA A 189 26.15 -3.77 -22.02
N ARG A 190 25.16 -4.66 -22.20
CA ARG A 190 25.18 -6.10 -21.83
C ARG A 190 23.79 -6.73 -22.05
N SER A 191 23.31 -6.63 -23.28
CA SER A 191 22.50 -7.67 -23.89
C SER A 191 23.45 -8.47 -24.81
N SER A 192 23.31 -9.79 -24.85
CA SER A 192 24.11 -10.76 -25.62
C SER A 192 25.26 -11.44 -24.87
N ARG A 193 24.95 -12.60 -24.25
CA ARG A 193 25.70 -13.88 -24.36
C ARG A 193 25.10 -14.92 -23.42
N ARG A 194 24.34 -15.87 -23.98
CA ARG A 194 24.36 -17.32 -23.75
C ARG A 194 22.99 -17.93 -24.04
N GLY A 195 22.69 -18.05 -25.33
CA GLY A 195 22.11 -19.28 -25.84
C GLY A 195 23.26 -20.14 -26.37
N LEU A 196 23.36 -21.40 -25.92
CA LEU A 196 23.72 -22.59 -26.70
C LEU A 196 23.64 -23.78 -25.73
N VAL A 197 22.60 -24.61 -25.85
CA VAL A 197 22.60 -25.90 -26.57
C VAL A 197 23.31 -27.01 -25.78
N GLY A 198 22.51 -27.98 -25.33
CA GLY A 198 22.97 -29.20 -24.68
C GLY A 198 21.80 -30.18 -24.46
N ARG A 199 21.08 -30.54 -25.53
CA ARG A 199 20.24 -31.74 -25.54
C ARG A 199 21.20 -32.94 -25.47
N LYS A 200 21.08 -33.77 -24.43
CA LYS A 200 21.69 -35.09 -24.39
C LYS A 200 20.57 -36.12 -24.56
N LEU A 201 20.60 -36.79 -25.70
CA LEU A 201 19.86 -37.98 -26.06
C LEU A 201 20.39 -39.17 -25.22
N PRO A 202 19.56 -40.09 -24.72
CA PRO A 202 20.02 -41.41 -24.30
C PRO A 202 19.92 -42.41 -25.46
N ASP A 203 21.05 -43.03 -25.78
CA ASP A 203 21.12 -44.28 -26.57
C ASP A 203 21.00 -45.48 -25.62
N GLY A 204 20.28 -46.51 -26.09
CA GLY A 204 20.55 -47.93 -25.84
C GLY A 204 20.48 -48.45 -24.42
#